data_AF-A0A497G004-F1
#
_entry.id   AF-A0A497G004-F1
#
_cell.length_a   1.000
_cell.length_b   1.000
_cell.length_c   1.000
_cell.angle_alpha   90.00
_cell.angle_beta   90.00
_cell.angle_gamma   90.00
#
_symmetry.space_group_name_H-M   'P 1'
#
loop_
_entity.id
_entity.type
_entity.pdbx_description
1 polymer ?
#
loop_
_entity_poly.entity_id
_entity_poly.type
_entity_poly.pdbx_seq_one_letter_code
_entity_poly.pdbx_strand_id
1 'polypeptide(L)' 'MAEFCKQCSLELYGEDTKDLANLLTAKEVKQKFNVVALCEGCGYTLVDNTGTCVAIDCEKHGEANLKLSLTLRKECPTND' A
#
# COMPACT_ATOMS: atom_id res chain seq x y z
N MET A 1 11.50 -0.89 -15.72
CA MET A 1 10.14 -1.45 -15.85
C MET A 1 9.36 -0.86 -14.70
N ALA A 2 8.20 -0.27 -14.98
CA ALA A 2 7.37 0.38 -13.97
C ALA A 2 6.62 -0.69 -13.18
N GLU A 3 6.63 -0.61 -11.85
CA GLU A 3 5.84 -1.49 -10.98
C GLU A 3 4.60 -0.71 -10.50
N PHE A 4 3.43 -1.31 -10.64
CA PHE A 4 2.17 -0.71 -10.19
C PHE A 4 1.51 -1.55 -9.10
N CYS A 5 0.88 -0.89 -8.13
CA CYS A 5 -0.07 -1.58 -7.28
C CYS A 5 -1.26 -2.08 -8.11
N LYS A 6 -2.00 -3.03 -7.57
CA LYS A 6 -3.19 -3.61 -8.21
C LYS A 6 -4.19 -2.55 -8.65
N GLN A 7 -4.43 -1.53 -7.83
CA GLN A 7 -5.38 -0.47 -8.18
C GLN A 7 -4.87 0.39 -9.34
N CYS A 8 -3.60 0.79 -9.34
CA CYS A 8 -3.02 1.56 -10.45
C CYS A 8 -2.97 0.78 -11.76
N SER A 9 -2.64 -0.51 -11.71
CA SER A 9 -2.64 -1.36 -12.92
C SER A 9 -4.04 -1.50 -13.50
N LEU A 10 -5.05 -1.71 -12.66
CA LEU A 10 -6.45 -1.72 -13.09
C LEU A 10 -6.89 -0.38 -13.71
N GLU A 11 -6.47 0.76 -13.16
CA GLU A 11 -6.81 2.07 -13.73
C GLU A 11 -6.11 2.36 -15.07
N LEU A 12 -4.84 1.98 -15.20
CA LEU A 12 -4.03 2.30 -16.38
C LEU A 12 -4.22 1.30 -17.52
N TYR A 13 -4.35 0.02 -17.19
CA TYR A 13 -4.34 -1.08 -18.16
C TYR A 13 -5.68 -1.83 -18.22
N GLY A 14 -6.58 -1.63 -17.25
CA GLY A 14 -7.82 -2.39 -17.16
C GLY A 14 -7.64 -3.83 -16.66
N GLU A 15 -6.42 -4.21 -16.27
CA GLU A 15 -6.07 -5.54 -15.77
C GLU A 15 -5.07 -5.46 -14.61
N ASP A 16 -5.13 -6.46 -13.72
CA ASP A 16 -4.19 -6.61 -12.61
C ASP A 16 -2.92 -7.29 -13.11
N THR A 17 -1.86 -6.50 -13.28
CA THR A 17 -0.54 -6.95 -13.74
C THR A 17 0.20 -7.77 -12.67
N LYS A 18 -0.25 -7.71 -11.41
CA LYS A 18 0.35 -8.41 -10.26
C LYS A 18 1.82 -8.06 -10.00
N ASP A 19 2.26 -6.88 -10.42
CA ASP A 19 3.66 -6.43 -10.29
C ASP A 19 4.12 -6.45 -8.82
N LEU A 20 3.23 -6.07 -7.90
CA LEU A 20 3.51 -6.00 -6.47
C LEU A 20 2.85 -7.13 -5.64
N ALA A 21 2.46 -8.24 -6.28
CA ALA A 21 1.83 -9.39 -5.61
C ALA A 21 2.83 -10.52 -5.30
N ASN A 22 2.50 -11.37 -4.32
CA ASN A 22 3.27 -12.55 -3.93
C ASN A 22 4.72 -12.27 -3.49
N LEU A 23 4.97 -11.07 -2.95
CA LEU A 23 6.28 -10.69 -2.41
C LEU A 23 6.55 -11.25 -1.00
N LEU A 24 5.52 -11.75 -0.32
CA LEU A 24 5.61 -12.30 1.04
C LEU A 24 5.53 -13.83 1.05
N THR A 25 6.23 -14.44 1.99
CA THR A 25 6.10 -15.87 2.27
C THR A 25 4.78 -16.19 2.97
N ALA A 26 4.34 -17.45 2.90
CA ALA A 26 3.11 -17.90 3.56
C ALA A 26 3.11 -17.68 5.09
N LYS A 27 4.27 -17.60 5.74
CA LYS A 27 4.38 -17.25 7.17
C LYS A 27 4.09 -15.77 7.40
N GLU A 28 4.65 -14.91 6.56
CA GLU A 28 4.49 -13.46 6.67
C GLU A 28 3.06 -13.02 6.35
N VAL A 29 2.42 -13.66 5.36
CA VAL A 29 0.99 -13.45 5.05
C VAL A 29 0.11 -13.80 6.26
N LYS A 30 0.40 -14.90 6.98
CA LYS A 30 -0.35 -15.27 8.20
C LYS A 30 -0.16 -14.26 9.33
N GLN A 31 1.00 -13.61 9.38
CA GLN A 31 1.32 -12.57 10.35
C GLN A 31 0.81 -11.18 9.91
N LYS A 32 0.12 -11.09 8.76
CA LYS A 32 -0.41 -9.85 8.17
C LYS A 32 0.66 -8.79 7.94
N PHE A 33 1.85 -9.23 7.51
CA PHE A 33 2.84 -8.29 7.02
C PHE A 33 2.39 -7.66 5.71
N ASN A 34 2.85 -6.44 5.50
CA ASN A 34 2.71 -5.69 4.27
C ASN A 34 4.10 -5.34 3.75
N VAL A 35 4.21 -5.06 2.46
CA VAL A 35 5.47 -4.73 1.79
C VAL A 35 5.51 -3.25 1.47
N VAL A 36 6.61 -2.61 1.84
CA VAL A 36 6.94 -1.27 1.38
C VAL A 36 7.44 -1.38 -0.05
N ALA A 37 6.79 -0.68 -0.97
CA ALA A 37 7.12 -0.70 -2.39
C ALA A 37 7.02 0.70 -3.00
N LEU A 38 7.68 0.89 -4.14
CA LEU A 38 7.52 2.09 -4.96
C LEU A 38 6.54 1.77 -6.09
N CYS A 39 5.39 2.44 -6.10
CA CYS A 39 4.40 2.35 -7.18
C CYS A 39 4.53 3.58 -8.08
N GLU A 40 4.66 3.41 -9.39
CA GLU A 40 4.78 4.55 -10.32
C GLU A 40 3.49 5.41 -10.40
N GLY A 41 2.36 4.89 -9.93
CA GLY A 41 1.10 5.63 -9.86
C GLY A 41 0.84 6.32 -8.51
N CYS A 42 1.31 5.72 -7.40
CA CYS A 42 1.06 6.20 -6.02
C CYS A 42 2.29 6.82 -5.35
N GLY A 43 3.49 6.63 -5.91
CA GLY A 43 4.75 6.90 -5.22
C GLY A 43 5.10 5.81 -4.20
N TYR A 44 5.79 6.21 -3.13
CA TYR A 44 6.12 5.32 -2.01
C TYR A 44 4.84 4.85 -1.33
N THR A 45 4.67 3.54 -1.18
CA THR A 45 3.42 2.97 -0.68
C THR A 45 3.65 1.68 0.10
N LEU A 46 2.58 1.23 0.75
CA LEU A 46 2.48 -0.03 1.47
C LEU A 46 1.45 -0.89 0.76
N VAL A 47 1.82 -2.11 0.40
CA VAL A 47 0.95 -3.07 -0.29
C VAL A 47 0.80 -4.37 0.50
N ASP A 48 -0.34 -5.01 0.39
CA ASP A 48 -0.53 -6.36 0.91
C ASP A 48 0.06 -7.42 -0.04
N ASN A 49 0.00 -8.70 0.34
CA ASN A 49 0.50 -9.79 -0.52
C ASN A 49 -0.26 -9.96 -1.85
N THR A 50 -1.43 -9.34 -1.99
CA THR A 50 -2.20 -9.35 -3.24
C THR A 50 -1.82 -8.19 -4.17
N GLY A 51 -0.90 -7.31 -3.76
CA GLY A 51 -0.54 -6.09 -4.46
C GLY A 51 -1.53 -4.95 -4.25
N THR A 52 -2.49 -5.10 -3.33
CA THR A 52 -3.47 -4.06 -2.98
C THR A 52 -2.78 -2.98 -2.15
N CYS A 53 -2.87 -1.72 -2.57
CA CYS A 53 -2.40 -0.57 -1.82
C CYS A 53 -3.18 -0.42 -0.50
N VAL A 54 -2.47 -0.44 0.62
CA VAL A 54 -2.98 -0.28 1.99
C VAL A 54 -2.34 0.91 2.73
N ALA A 55 -1.53 1.72 2.04
CA ALA A 55 -0.96 2.94 2.59
C ALA A 55 -2.06 3.91 3.04
N ILE A 56 -1.94 4.50 4.22
CA ILE A 56 -2.91 5.49 4.76
C ILE A 56 -2.70 6.86 4.10
N ASP A 57 -1.49 7.12 3.64
CA ASP A 57 -1.06 8.37 3.00
C ASP A 57 -1.19 8.34 1.47
N CYS A 58 -1.63 7.23 0.88
CA CYS A 58 -1.88 7.18 -0.55
C CYS A 58 -3.16 7.95 -0.93
N GLU A 59 -2.99 9.06 -1.63
CA GLU A 59 -4.08 9.98 -2.03
C GLU A 59 -5.11 9.35 -2.98
N LYS A 60 -4.75 8.26 -3.68
CA LYS A 60 -5.59 7.62 -4.70
C LYS A 60 -6.32 6.38 -4.18
N HIS A 61 -5.56 5.41 -3.66
CA HIS A 61 -6.03 4.04 -3.46
C HIS A 61 -5.86 3.51 -2.04
N GLY A 62 -5.25 4.30 -1.17
CA GLY A 62 -4.90 3.91 0.19
C GLY A 62 -6.09 3.50 1.05
N GLU A 63 -5.80 2.76 2.12
CA GLU A 63 -6.80 2.37 3.12
C GLU A 63 -7.49 3.57 3.79
N ALA A 64 -6.94 4.79 3.66
CA ALA A 64 -7.57 6.02 4.12
C ALA A 64 -8.88 6.40 3.40
N ASN A 65 -9.29 5.67 2.36
CA ASN A 65 -10.66 5.77 1.83
C ASN A 65 -11.71 5.01 2.68
N LEU A 66 -11.30 4.23 3.68
CA LEU A 66 -12.16 3.86 4.81
C LEU A 66 -12.10 4.99 5.83
N LYS A 67 -13.08 5.91 5.73
CA LYS A 67 -13.41 6.96 6.71
C LYS A 67 -13.01 6.58 8.14
N LEU A 68 -11.83 7.00 8.57
CA LEU A 68 -11.55 7.16 9.98
C LEU A 68 -10.82 8.49 10.15
N SER A 69 -11.64 9.47 10.51
CA SER A 69 -11.25 10.58 11.37
C SER A 69 -10.12 10.19 12.32
N LEU A 70 -8.88 10.55 11.98
CA LEU A 70 -7.73 10.35 12.85
C LEU A 70 -7.25 11.71 13.34
N THR A 71 -7.93 12.10 14.40
CA THR A 71 -7.49 12.90 15.55
C THR A 71 -6.19 12.39 16.21
N LEU A 72 -5.27 11.75 15.47
CA LEU A 72 -4.03 11.21 16.01
C LEU A 72 -2.81 11.71 15.20
N ARG A 73 -2.71 13.03 15.04
CA ARG A 73 -1.40 13.68 15.14
C ARG A 73 -1.06 13.82 16.61
N LYS A 74 -0.80 12.71 17.31
CA LYS A 74 -0.02 12.79 18.55
C LYS A 74 1.43 12.64 18.14
N GLU A 75 2.07 13.79 18.17
CA GLU A 75 3.50 14.06 18.15
C GLU A 75 4.34 12.84 18.54
N CYS A 76 5.34 12.54 17.71
CA CYS A 76 6.46 11.70 18.12
C CYS A 76 7.02 12.28 19.43
N PRO A 77 7.11 11.53 20.54
CA PRO A 77 7.67 12.06 21.77
C PRO A 77 9.15 12.38 21.51
N THR A 78 9.46 13.65 21.30
CA THR A 78 10.81 14.19 21.37
C THR A 78 11.23 14.11 22.83
N ASN A 79 11.97 13.06 23.19
CA ASN A 79 12.77 13.06 24.41
C ASN A 79 14.03 13.88 24.12
N ASP A 80 13.96 15.19 24.40
CA ASP A 80 15.11 16.07 24.64
C ASP A 80 14.90 16.79 25.99
#